data_AF-A0AAN8JUI2-F1
#
_entry.id   AF-A0AAN8JUI2-F1
#
_cell.length_a   1.000
_cell.length_b   1.000
_cell.length_c   1.000
_cell.angle_alpha   90.00
_cell.angle_beta   90.00
_cell.angle_gamma   90.00
#
_symmetry.space_group_name_H-M   'P 1'
#
loop_
_entity.id
_entity.type
_entity.pdbx_description
1 polymer ?
#
loop_
_entity_poly.entity_id
_entity_poly.type
_entity_poly.pdbx_seq_one_letter_code
_entity_poly.pdbx_strand_id
1 'polypeptide(L)'
;MATPMQVQNQQVTPQQPPNPAQAAQLQHAEIDPVAKFKNLLPRLKESLGILFKSAGEVFRYHATQDSGTRPGDSPQQKFEKSLEEFYALCDQIEINLKLALEMHSHFLDSMRYSPFPVVSSFKMDTQQEGFHYPQYLLTVRTQINCATEIHDVLTEFATKMADQPTS
;
A
#
# COMPACT_ATOMS: atom_id res chain seq x y z
N MET A 1 41.04 49.98 40.35
CA MET A 1 40.12 49.33 39.40
C MET A 1 40.80 48.07 38.88
N ALA A 2 40.46 46.91 39.45
CA ALA A 2 40.88 45.59 38.98
C ALA A 2 39.95 44.57 39.64
N THR A 3 39.17 43.84 38.84
CA THR A 3 38.35 42.71 39.30
C THR A 3 38.51 41.56 38.28
N PRO A 4 38.73 40.31 38.73
CA PRO A 4 39.16 39.20 37.88
C PRO A 4 38.01 38.35 37.31
N MET A 5 38.38 37.51 36.34
CA MET A 5 37.58 36.53 35.60
C MET A 5 36.78 35.57 36.50
N GLN A 6 35.55 35.24 36.08
CA GLN A 6 34.92 33.95 36.37
C GLN A 6 34.79 33.16 35.07
N VAL A 7 35.45 32.00 35.04
CA VAL A 7 35.31 30.97 34.02
C VAL A 7 34.18 30.04 34.49
N GLN A 8 33.06 30.03 33.78
CA GLN A 8 31.95 29.13 34.09
C GLN A 8 32.10 27.82 33.30
N ASN A 9 32.27 26.75 34.08
CA ASN A 9 32.41 25.36 33.71
C ASN A 9 31.07 24.82 33.17
N GLN A 10 31.01 24.41 31.90
CA GLN A 10 29.81 23.79 31.32
C GLN A 10 30.04 22.28 31.15
N GLN A 11 29.23 21.51 31.87
CA GLN A 11 29.25 20.05 31.95
C GLN A 11 28.95 19.40 30.60
N VAL A 12 29.81 18.46 30.21
CA VAL A 12 29.61 17.58 29.06
C VAL A 12 28.72 16.42 29.51
N THR A 13 27.51 16.33 28.96
CA THR A 13 26.62 15.17 29.14
C THR A 13 27.04 14.08 28.15
N PRO A 14 27.17 12.80 28.55
CA PRO A 14 27.50 11.72 27.61
C PRO A 14 26.33 11.47 26.66
N GLN A 15 26.55 11.68 25.37
CA GLN A 15 25.65 11.29 24.28
C GLN A 15 25.67 9.75 24.16
N GLN A 16 24.54 9.09 24.46
CA GLN A 16 24.33 7.69 24.08
C GLN A 16 24.24 7.58 22.55
N PRO A 17 24.77 6.51 21.92
CA PRO A 17 24.56 6.26 20.51
C PRO A 17 23.07 6.08 20.20
N PRO A 18 22.55 6.64 19.09
CA PRO A 18 21.17 6.42 18.69
C PRO A 18 20.93 4.94 18.39
N ASN A 19 19.87 4.40 19.00
CA ASN A 19 19.47 3.00 18.85
C ASN A 19 18.92 2.77 17.42
N PRO A 20 19.44 1.79 16.63
CA PRO A 20 18.98 1.54 15.26
C PRO A 20 17.53 1.07 15.11
N ALA A 21 16.87 0.73 16.23
CA ALA A 21 15.53 0.13 16.22
C ALA A 21 14.40 1.08 15.78
N GLN A 22 14.61 2.40 15.80
CA GLN A 22 13.56 3.37 15.45
C GLN A 22 13.47 3.66 13.94
N ALA A 23 14.46 3.30 13.12
CA ALA A 23 14.43 3.53 11.68
C ALA A 23 13.59 2.50 10.90
N ALA A 24 13.37 1.30 11.45
CA ALA A 24 12.58 0.26 10.81
C ALA A 24 11.06 0.43 11.00
N GLN A 25 10.64 1.38 11.85
CA GLN A 25 9.24 1.52 12.24
C GLN A 25 8.39 2.37 11.29
N LEU A 26 9.01 3.02 10.29
CA LEU A 26 8.34 3.90 9.33
C LEU A 26 7.88 3.22 8.02
N GLN A 27 8.22 1.94 7.80
CA GLN A 27 7.92 1.28 6.51
C GLN A 27 6.62 0.45 6.47
N HIS A 28 5.91 0.29 7.58
CA HIS A 28 4.60 -0.37 7.61
C HIS A 28 3.50 0.61 7.98
N ALA A 29 3.44 1.76 7.31
CA ALA A 29 2.17 2.45 7.18
C ALA A 29 1.27 1.47 6.40
N GLU A 30 0.37 0.80 7.12
CA GLU A 30 -0.62 -0.12 6.56
C GLU A 30 -1.34 0.60 5.42
N ILE A 31 -0.95 0.31 4.19
CA ILE A 31 -1.57 0.91 3.01
C ILE A 31 -2.95 0.26 2.93
N ASP A 32 -3.98 0.97 3.40
CA ASP A 32 -5.36 0.59 3.17
C ASP A 32 -5.85 1.22 1.85
N PRO A 33 -5.84 0.47 0.73
CA PRO A 33 -6.32 0.98 -0.55
C PRO A 33 -7.82 1.32 -0.52
N VAL A 34 -8.61 0.67 0.34
CA VAL A 34 -10.05 0.93 0.47
C VAL A 34 -10.27 2.27 1.16
N ALA A 35 -9.53 2.58 2.23
CA ALA A 35 -9.57 3.91 2.85
C ALA A 35 -9.12 5.01 1.88
N LYS A 36 -8.04 4.77 1.11
CA LYS A 36 -7.58 5.71 0.08
C LYS A 36 -8.65 5.96 -0.97
N PHE A 37 -9.27 4.91 -1.51
CA PHE A 37 -10.40 5.03 -2.44
C PHE A 37 -11.54 5.87 -1.86
N LYS A 38 -11.98 5.58 -0.62
CA LYS A 38 -13.05 6.32 0.05
C LYS A 38 -12.72 7.81 0.19
N ASN A 39 -11.47 8.15 0.47
CA ASN A 39 -11.01 9.54 0.56
C ASN A 39 -10.92 10.24 -0.81
N LEU A 40 -10.79 9.49 -1.91
CA LEU A 40 -10.78 10.05 -3.26
C LEU A 40 -12.18 10.35 -3.80
N LEU A 41 -13.23 9.67 -3.30
CA LEU A 41 -14.61 9.87 -3.77
C LEU A 41 -15.11 11.33 -3.66
N PRO A 42 -14.94 12.04 -2.51
CA PRO A 42 -15.33 13.44 -2.42
C PRO A 42 -14.58 14.34 -3.43
N ARG A 43 -13.28 14.08 -3.62
CA ARG A 43 -12.43 14.83 -4.54
C ARG A 43 -12.83 14.60 -6.00
N LEU A 44 -13.17 13.36 -6.36
CA LEU A 44 -13.69 13.04 -7.68
C LEU A 44 -14.99 13.79 -7.97
N LYS A 45 -15.92 13.78 -7.00
CA LYS A 45 -17.20 14.50 -7.12
C LYS A 45 -16.98 16.01 -7.30
N GLU A 46 -16.08 16.59 -6.53
CA GLU A 46 -15.72 18.00 -6.64
C GLU A 46 -15.08 18.33 -7.99
N SER A 47 -14.08 17.56 -8.41
CA SER A 47 -13.39 17.71 -9.69
C SER A 47 -14.37 17.62 -10.87
N LEU A 48 -15.30 16.67 -10.85
CA LEU A 48 -16.35 16.57 -11.86
C LEU A 48 -17.27 17.81 -11.89
N GLY A 49 -17.59 18.36 -10.72
CA GLY A 49 -18.36 19.60 -10.60
C GLY A 49 -17.62 20.82 -11.17
N ILE A 50 -16.29 20.90 -10.96
CA ILE A 50 -15.44 21.94 -11.54
C ILE A 50 -15.37 21.77 -13.05
N LEU A 51 -15.15 20.54 -13.55
CA LEU A 51 -15.09 20.22 -14.96
C LEU A 51 -16.36 20.68 -15.71
N PHE A 52 -17.55 20.38 -15.19
CA PHE A 52 -18.79 20.84 -15.80
C PHE A 52 -18.95 22.35 -15.80
N LYS A 53 -18.52 23.04 -14.73
CA LYS A 53 -18.54 24.50 -14.69
C LYS A 53 -17.61 25.09 -15.74
N SER A 54 -16.38 24.60 -15.84
CA SER A 54 -15.41 25.04 -16.83
C SER A 54 -15.85 24.74 -18.27
N ALA A 55 -16.45 23.58 -18.51
CA ALA A 55 -17.06 23.26 -19.81
C ALA A 55 -18.19 24.24 -20.17
N GLY A 56 -19.04 24.58 -19.20
CA GLY A 56 -20.10 25.57 -19.37
C GLY A 56 -19.57 26.98 -19.68
N GLU A 57 -18.45 27.37 -19.07
CA GLU A 57 -17.76 28.63 -19.39
C GLU A 57 -17.22 28.63 -20.82
N VAL A 58 -16.64 27.53 -21.29
CA VAL A 58 -16.19 27.36 -22.68
C VAL A 58 -17.37 27.49 -23.64
N PHE A 59 -18.48 26.79 -23.42
CA PHE A 59 -19.65 26.91 -24.30
C PHE A 59 -20.22 28.33 -24.35
N ARG A 60 -20.31 29.01 -23.20
CA ARG A 60 -20.76 30.39 -23.13
C ARG A 60 -19.82 31.34 -23.86
N TYR A 61 -18.51 31.14 -23.71
CA TYR A 61 -17.49 31.92 -24.42
C TYR A 61 -17.69 31.82 -25.93
N HIS A 62 -17.87 30.60 -26.45
CA HIS A 62 -18.11 30.37 -27.88
C HIS A 62 -19.44 30.99 -28.34
N ALA A 63 -20.53 30.88 -27.56
CA ALA A 63 -21.80 31.52 -27.90
C ALA A 63 -21.71 33.06 -27.95
N THR A 64 -20.88 33.67 -27.10
CA THR A 64 -20.64 35.13 -27.12
C THR A 64 -19.71 35.59 -28.24
N GLN A 65 -18.77 34.75 -28.68
CA GLN A 65 -17.94 35.00 -29.87
C GLN A 65 -18.85 35.13 -31.12
N ASP A 66 -19.79 34.20 -31.28
CA ASP A 66 -20.74 34.17 -32.40
C ASP A 66 -21.68 35.40 -32.42
N SER A 67 -21.94 35.99 -31.24
CA SER A 67 -22.78 37.18 -31.09
C SER A 67 -22.05 38.50 -31.40
N GLY A 68 -20.77 38.45 -31.80
CA GLY A 68 -19.98 39.63 -32.16
C GLY A 68 -19.45 40.44 -30.97
N THR A 69 -19.70 40.00 -29.73
CA THR A 69 -19.08 40.55 -28.53
C THR A 69 -17.65 40.05 -28.40
N ARG A 70 -16.67 40.97 -28.38
CA ARG A 70 -15.24 40.65 -28.20
C ARG A 70 -15.05 40.03 -26.81
N PRO A 71 -14.87 38.71 -26.67
CA PRO A 71 -14.79 38.13 -25.34
C PRO A 71 -13.35 38.27 -24.82
N GLY A 72 -13.19 38.28 -23.51
CA GLY A 72 -11.89 38.40 -22.84
C GLY A 72 -11.01 37.15 -23.02
N ASP A 73 -10.16 36.88 -22.04
CA ASP A 73 -9.31 35.68 -22.07
C ASP A 73 -10.12 34.39 -22.18
N SER A 74 -9.63 33.45 -22.99
CA SER A 74 -10.30 32.17 -23.25
C SER A 74 -10.30 31.28 -21.99
N PRO A 75 -11.45 30.68 -21.60
CA PRO A 75 -11.52 29.75 -20.48
C PRO A 75 -10.94 28.36 -20.80
N GLN A 76 -10.46 28.12 -22.03
CA GLN A 76 -10.01 26.82 -22.51
C GLN A 76 -8.96 26.15 -21.61
N GLN A 77 -7.96 26.89 -21.15
CA GLN A 77 -6.91 26.32 -20.27
C GLN A 77 -7.45 25.86 -18.91
N LYS A 78 -8.47 26.53 -18.37
CA LYS A 78 -9.11 26.11 -17.11
C LYS A 78 -9.85 24.80 -17.29
N PHE A 79 -10.53 24.65 -18.43
CA PHE A 79 -11.20 23.40 -18.80
C PHE A 79 -10.20 22.25 -18.93
N GLU A 80 -9.12 22.44 -19.70
CA GLU A 80 -8.07 21.42 -19.88
C GLU A 80 -7.46 20.97 -18.55
N LYS A 81 -7.13 21.93 -17.66
CA LYS A 81 -6.63 21.62 -16.32
C LYS A 81 -7.63 20.84 -15.47
N SER A 82 -8.91 21.24 -15.48
CA SER A 82 -9.95 20.53 -14.73
C SER A 82 -10.20 19.11 -15.25
N LEU A 83 -10.02 18.90 -16.56
CA LEU A 83 -10.14 17.61 -17.22
C LEU A 83 -8.97 16.70 -16.86
N GLU A 84 -7.74 17.23 -16.87
CA GLU A 84 -6.54 16.51 -16.45
C GLU A 84 -6.64 16.07 -14.98
N GLU A 85 -7.08 16.95 -14.10
CA GLU A 85 -7.27 16.62 -12.68
C GLU A 85 -8.34 15.54 -12.47
N PHE A 86 -9.42 15.57 -13.26
CA PHE A 86 -10.45 14.52 -13.23
C PHE A 86 -9.88 13.16 -13.63
N TYR A 87 -9.12 13.10 -14.73
CA TYR A 87 -8.50 11.85 -15.19
C TYR A 87 -7.46 11.32 -14.18
N ALA A 88 -6.62 12.20 -13.62
CA ALA A 88 -5.65 11.80 -12.61
C ALA A 88 -6.31 11.16 -11.38
N LEU A 89 -7.49 11.66 -10.96
CA LEU A 89 -8.27 11.07 -9.88
C LEU A 89 -8.86 9.70 -10.26
N CYS A 90 -9.34 9.55 -11.49
CA CYS A 90 -9.82 8.26 -12.00
C CYS A 90 -8.71 7.20 -11.99
N ASP A 91 -7.52 7.54 -12.49
CA ASP A 91 -6.36 6.64 -12.51
C ASP A 91 -5.97 6.22 -11.09
N GLN A 92 -5.94 7.18 -10.16
CA GLN A 92 -5.63 6.90 -8.77
C GLN A 92 -6.68 5.98 -8.12
N ILE A 93 -7.95 6.16 -8.43
CA ILE A 93 -9.04 5.28 -7.97
C ILE A 93 -8.86 3.87 -8.54
N GLU A 94 -8.60 3.74 -9.84
CA GLU A 94 -8.41 2.45 -10.50
C GLU A 94 -7.26 1.67 -9.85
N ILE A 95 -6.13 2.32 -9.60
CA ILE A 95 -4.97 1.70 -8.94
C ILE A 95 -5.33 1.21 -7.55
N ASN A 96 -6.02 2.02 -6.73
CA ASN A 96 -6.41 1.61 -5.39
C ASN A 96 -7.39 0.42 -5.42
N LEU A 97 -8.34 0.40 -6.36
CA LEU A 97 -9.28 -0.72 -6.48
C LEU A 97 -8.57 -2.02 -6.92
N LYS A 98 -7.64 -1.95 -7.88
CA LYS A 98 -6.81 -3.10 -8.27
C LYS A 98 -5.98 -3.62 -7.09
N LEU A 99 -5.32 -2.72 -6.36
CA LEU A 99 -4.53 -3.08 -5.19
C LEU A 99 -5.40 -3.71 -4.09
N ALA A 100 -6.61 -3.20 -3.84
CA ALA A 100 -7.54 -3.79 -2.88
C ALA A 100 -7.93 -5.22 -3.27
N LEU A 101 -8.17 -5.48 -4.56
CA LEU A 101 -8.49 -6.80 -5.07
C LEU A 101 -7.32 -7.78 -4.92
N GLU A 102 -6.11 -7.35 -5.24
CA GLU A 102 -4.89 -8.15 -5.06
C GLU A 102 -4.64 -8.47 -3.59
N MET A 103 -4.77 -7.48 -2.70
CA MET A 103 -4.65 -7.68 -1.26
C MET A 103 -5.70 -8.66 -0.71
N HIS A 104 -6.93 -8.60 -1.22
CA HIS A 104 -7.96 -9.57 -0.86
C HIS A 104 -7.60 -10.99 -1.33
N SER A 105 -7.07 -11.12 -2.54
CA SER A 105 -6.61 -12.42 -3.07
C SER A 105 -5.47 -12.98 -2.22
N HIS A 106 -4.47 -12.14 -1.90
CA HIS A 106 -3.38 -12.52 -1.00
C HIS A 106 -3.88 -12.90 0.39
N PHE A 107 -4.91 -12.24 0.91
CA PHE A 107 -5.53 -12.62 2.18
C PHE A 107 -6.18 -14.00 2.12
N LEU A 108 -6.91 -14.31 1.05
CA LEU A 108 -7.52 -15.63 0.86
C LEU A 108 -6.46 -16.74 0.71
N ASP A 109 -5.42 -16.48 -0.07
CA ASP A 109 -4.29 -17.41 -0.22
C ASP A 109 -3.55 -17.60 1.11
N SER A 110 -3.34 -16.51 1.86
CA SER A 110 -2.77 -16.58 3.21
C SER A 110 -3.62 -17.44 4.12
N MET A 111 -4.94 -17.25 4.17
CA MET A 111 -5.84 -18.11 4.95
C MET A 111 -5.80 -19.58 4.53
N ARG A 112 -5.63 -19.85 3.22
CA ARG A 112 -5.65 -21.20 2.66
C ARG A 112 -4.34 -21.96 2.92
N TYR A 113 -3.20 -21.28 2.84
CA TYR A 113 -1.87 -21.92 2.86
C TYR A 113 -1.03 -21.57 4.10
N SER A 114 -1.40 -20.52 4.83
CA SER A 114 -0.71 -20.02 6.01
C SER A 114 -1.72 -19.53 7.08
N PRO A 115 -2.43 -20.45 7.76
CA PRO A 115 -3.58 -20.13 8.61
C PRO A 115 -3.32 -19.19 9.79
N PHE A 116 -2.06 -18.84 10.08
CA PHE A 116 -1.74 -17.86 11.11
C PHE A 116 -0.73 -16.83 10.58
N PRO A 117 -1.02 -15.52 10.74
CA PRO A 117 -0.07 -14.48 10.41
C PRO A 117 1.18 -14.62 11.30
N VAL A 118 2.36 -14.48 10.69
CA VAL A 118 3.62 -14.47 11.44
C VAL A 118 3.77 -13.11 12.12
N VAL A 119 3.65 -13.08 13.44
CA VAL A 119 3.80 -11.85 14.21
C VAL A 119 5.28 -11.54 14.32
N SER A 120 5.70 -10.40 13.77
CA SER A 120 7.06 -9.90 13.99
C SER A 120 7.21 -9.52 15.47
N SER A 121 8.07 -10.24 16.20
CA SER A 121 8.19 -10.21 17.67
C SER A 121 8.78 -8.91 18.26
N PHE A 122 8.46 -7.74 17.71
CA PHE A 122 8.93 -6.45 18.22
C PHE A 122 7.86 -5.60 18.90
N LYS A 123 6.63 -6.11 19.06
CA LYS A 123 5.61 -5.47 19.89
C LYS A 123 5.03 -6.49 20.86
N MET A 124 5.70 -6.63 22.01
CA MET A 124 5.05 -7.13 23.22
C MET A 124 4.07 -6.05 23.67
N ASP A 125 2.83 -6.10 23.20
CA ASP A 125 1.70 -5.69 24.01
C ASP A 125 0.38 -6.13 23.35
N THR A 126 -0.38 -6.90 24.12
CA THR A 126 -1.79 -7.24 23.94
C THR A 126 -2.14 -8.25 22.81
N GLN A 127 -2.33 -9.50 23.23
CA GLN A 127 -3.21 -10.53 22.62
C GLN A 127 -3.38 -10.48 21.09
N GLN A 128 -2.32 -10.75 20.32
CA GLN A 128 -2.48 -11.15 18.91
C GLN A 128 -2.20 -12.65 18.78
N GLU A 129 -3.25 -13.41 18.45
CA GLU A 129 -3.15 -14.83 18.09
C GLU A 129 -2.49 -14.96 16.71
N GLY A 130 -1.16 -15.02 16.68
CA GLY A 130 -0.39 -15.32 15.47
C GLY A 130 0.85 -16.15 15.78
N PHE A 131 1.38 -16.82 14.77
CA PHE A 131 2.58 -17.64 14.96
C PHE A 131 3.79 -16.76 15.19
N HIS A 132 4.55 -17.05 16.24
CA HIS A 132 5.90 -16.51 16.38
C HIS A 132 6.79 -17.15 15.31
N TYR A 133 7.80 -16.44 14.81
CA TYR A 133 8.69 -16.92 13.73
C TYR A 133 9.19 -18.38 13.90
N PRO A 134 9.55 -18.86 15.11
CA PRO A 134 9.90 -20.27 15.32
C PRO A 134 8.76 -21.26 15.04
N GLN A 135 7.51 -20.89 15.34
CA GLN A 135 6.34 -21.73 15.06
C GLN A 135 6.00 -21.76 13.56
N TYR A 136 6.20 -20.64 12.86
CA TYR A 136 6.12 -20.63 11.39
C TYR A 136 7.13 -21.59 10.76
N LEU A 137 8.39 -21.56 11.22
CA LEU A 137 9.42 -22.49 10.74
C LEU A 137 9.04 -23.96 10.99
N LEU A 138 8.39 -24.26 12.12
CA LEU A 138 7.89 -25.60 12.41
C LEU A 138 6.78 -26.00 11.42
N THR A 139 5.81 -25.13 11.17
CA THR A 139 4.73 -25.36 10.20
C THR A 139 5.29 -25.60 8.80
N VAL A 140 6.24 -24.79 8.34
CA VAL A 140 6.90 -24.97 7.04
C VAL A 140 7.62 -26.32 6.97
N ARG A 141 8.33 -26.73 8.02
CA ARG A 141 8.98 -28.06 8.06
C ARG A 141 7.97 -29.20 7.99
N THR A 142 6.85 -29.10 8.70
CA THR A 142 5.78 -30.10 8.64
C THR A 142 5.15 -30.17 7.24
N GLN A 143 4.93 -29.02 6.59
CA GLN A 143 4.44 -28.96 5.21
C GLN A 143 5.43 -29.61 4.23
N ILE A 144 6.73 -29.34 4.38
CA ILE A 144 7.79 -30.00 3.58
C ILE A 144 7.76 -31.52 3.79
N ASN A 145 7.72 -31.99 5.04
CA ASN A 145 7.70 -33.42 5.33
C ASN A 145 6.46 -34.11 4.74
N CYS A 146 5.28 -33.53 4.91
CA CYS A 146 4.05 -34.06 4.33
C CYS A 146 4.13 -34.16 2.79
N ALA A 147 4.67 -33.13 2.13
CA ALA A 147 4.88 -33.16 0.67
C ALA A 147 5.87 -34.26 0.25
N THR A 148 6.96 -34.45 1.00
CA THR A 148 7.93 -35.52 0.77
C THR A 148 7.29 -36.90 0.94
N GLU A 149 6.51 -37.12 1.99
CA GLU A 149 5.80 -38.38 2.21
C GLU A 149 4.83 -38.71 1.07
N ILE A 150 4.05 -37.73 0.61
CA ILE A 150 3.17 -37.90 -0.55
C ILE A 150 3.98 -38.23 -1.82
N HIS A 151 5.08 -37.53 -2.05
CA HIS A 151 5.97 -37.79 -3.18
C HIS A 151 6.52 -39.22 -3.15
N ASP A 152 6.97 -39.69 -1.99
CA ASP A 152 7.56 -41.02 -1.84
C ASP A 152 6.51 -42.11 -2.06
N VAL A 153 5.30 -41.95 -1.52
CA VAL A 153 4.17 -42.87 -1.76
C VAL A 153 3.81 -42.92 -3.25
N LEU A 154 3.74 -41.77 -3.92
CA LEU A 154 3.44 -41.70 -5.35
C LEU A 154 4.56 -42.31 -6.21
N THR A 155 5.82 -42.09 -5.83
CA THR A 155 7.00 -42.63 -6.52
C THR A 155 7.07 -44.14 -6.36
N GLU A 156 6.83 -44.66 -5.16
CA GLU A 156 6.76 -46.10 -4.88
C GLU A 156 5.64 -46.75 -5.71
N PHE A 157 4.46 -46.13 -5.74
CA PHE A 157 3.33 -46.59 -6.54
C PHE A 157 3.66 -46.60 -8.05
N ALA A 158 4.21 -45.51 -8.58
CA ALA A 158 4.61 -45.40 -9.99
C ALA A 158 5.67 -46.45 -10.35
N THR A 159 6.64 -46.68 -9.48
CA THR A 159 7.69 -47.70 -9.67
C THR A 159 7.07 -49.10 -9.69
N LYS A 160 6.18 -49.40 -8.74
CA LYS A 160 5.45 -50.69 -8.69
C LYS A 160 4.59 -50.93 -9.93
N MET A 161 3.98 -49.89 -10.51
CA MET A 161 3.25 -50.02 -11.76
C MET A 161 4.16 -50.22 -12.97
N ALA A 162 5.31 -49.55 -13.02
CA ALA A 162 6.29 -49.74 -14.09
C ALA A 162 6.95 -51.12 -14.05
N ASP A 163 7.07 -51.70 -12.86
CA ASP A 163 7.67 -53.02 -12.63
C ASP A 163 6.64 -54.17 -12.74
N GLN A 164 5.35 -53.87 -12.92
CA GLN A 164 4.37 -54.88 -13.34
C GLN A 164 4.48 -55.10 -14.86
N PRO A 165 4.95 -56.27 -15.31
CA PRO A 165 4.89 -56.60 -16.74
C PRO A 165 3.41 -56.70 -17.15
N THR A 166 3.04 -56.00 -18.22
CA THR A 166 1.79 -56.29 -18.93
C THR A 166 1.80 -57.77 -19.34
N SER A 167 1.01 -58.59 -18.67
CA SER A 167 0.67 -59.98 -19.03
C SER A 167 -0.80 -60.23 -18.75
#